data_AF-A0A328SLY2-F1
#
_entry.id   AF-A0A328SLY2-F1
#
_cell.length_a   1.000
_cell.length_b   1.000
_cell.length_c   1.000
_cell.angle_alpha   90.00
_cell.angle_beta   90.00
_cell.angle_gamma   90.00
#
_symmetry.space_group_name_H-M   'P 1'
#
loop_
_entity.id
_entity.type
_entity.pdbx_description
1 polymer ?
#
loop_
_entity_poly.entity_id
_entity_poly.type
_entity_poly.pdbx_seq_one_letter_code
_entity_poly.pdbx_strand_id
1 'polypeptide(L)'
;MNKDQTINNLTNEVNNLKQELNSQKSRYKQLSTELGQIIFENEDLELENRKLKKEIETIKEENEKLKKFKEEIESSTGYKIKTMFR
;
A
#
# COMPACT_ATOMS: atom_id res chain seq x y z
N MET A 1 -55.33 25.24 -7.77
CA MET A 1 -54.66 24.22 -8.58
C MET A 1 -55.63 23.06 -8.80
N ASN A 2 -55.72 22.51 -10.01
CA ASN A 2 -56.50 21.29 -10.27
C ASN A 2 -55.83 20.10 -9.54
N LYS A 3 -56.62 19.24 -8.89
CA LYS A 3 -56.15 18.01 -8.22
C LYS A 3 -55.31 17.15 -9.16
N ASP A 4 -55.66 17.06 -10.44
CA ASP A 4 -54.92 16.27 -11.42
C ASP A 4 -53.50 16.80 -11.63
N GLN A 5 -53.32 18.13 -11.60
CA GLN A 5 -52.02 18.77 -11.74
C GLN A 5 -51.14 18.50 -10.51
N THR A 6 -51.72 18.52 -9.32
CA THR A 6 -51.02 18.14 -8.09
C THR A 6 -50.60 16.67 -8.11
N ILE A 7 -51.48 15.76 -8.54
CA ILE A 7 -51.18 14.33 -8.67
C ILE A 7 -50.04 14.09 -9.66
N ASN A 8 -50.07 14.75 -10.83
CA ASN A 8 -49.00 14.64 -11.83
C ASN A 8 -47.66 15.15 -11.30
N ASN A 9 -47.65 16.29 -10.61
CA ASN A 9 -46.42 16.84 -10.02
C ASN A 9 -45.83 15.90 -8.98
N LEU A 10 -46.64 15.38 -8.06
CA LEU A 10 -46.20 14.42 -7.05
C LEU A 10 -45.71 13.11 -7.68
N THR A 11 -46.35 12.64 -8.75
CA THR A 11 -45.91 11.44 -9.48
C THR A 11 -44.53 11.65 -10.10
N ASN A 12 -44.28 12.82 -10.70
CA ASN A 12 -42.98 13.17 -11.26
C ASN A 12 -41.90 13.26 -10.17
N GLU A 13 -42.22 13.91 -9.05
CA GLU A 13 -41.30 14.02 -7.92
C GLU A 13 -40.94 12.65 -7.33
N VAL A 14 -41.92 11.77 -7.13
CA VAL A 14 -41.68 10.38 -6.69
C VAL A 14 -40.79 9.62 -7.67
N ASN A 15 -41.00 9.80 -8.98
CA ASN A 15 -40.18 9.14 -9.98
C ASN A 15 -38.73 9.67 -9.98
N ASN A 16 -38.55 10.98 -9.84
CA ASN A 16 -37.22 11.59 -9.73
C ASN A 16 -36.49 11.10 -8.47
N LEU A 17 -37.16 11.10 -7.31
CA LEU A 17 -36.60 10.60 -6.05
C LEU A 17 -36.21 9.11 -6.14
N LYS A 18 -37.00 8.29 -6.85
CA LYS A 18 -36.65 6.89 -7.10
C LYS A 18 -35.38 6.76 -7.96
N GLN A 19 -35.23 7.59 -9.00
CA GLN A 19 -34.04 7.60 -9.86
C GLN A 19 -32.79 8.05 -9.09
N GLU A 20 -32.93 9.10 -8.28
CA GLU A 20 -31.85 9.57 -7.40
C GLU A 20 -31.44 8.51 -6.40
N LEU A 21 -32.41 7.87 -5.72
CA LEU A 21 -32.14 6.79 -4.78
C LEU A 21 -31.40 5.62 -5.44
N ASN A 22 -31.81 5.22 -6.64
CA ASN A 22 -31.14 4.15 -7.37
C ASN A 22 -29.72 4.54 -7.78
N SER A 23 -29.52 5.79 -8.21
CA SER A 23 -28.20 6.32 -8.55
C SER A 23 -27.27 6.32 -7.33
N GLN A 24 -27.77 6.77 -6.17
CA GLN A 24 -26.99 6.79 -4.93
C GLN A 24 -26.66 5.38 -4.44
N LYS A 25 -27.58 4.42 -4.54
CA LYS A 25 -27.31 3.01 -4.23
C LYS A 25 -26.20 2.44 -5.12
N SER A 26 -26.22 2.76 -6.41
CA SER A 26 -25.19 2.33 -7.35
C SER A 26 -23.82 2.90 -6.97
N ARG A 27 -23.75 4.22 -6.71
CA ARG A 27 -22.51 4.89 -6.28
C ARG A 27 -21.98 4.32 -4.97
N TYR A 28 -22.85 4.08 -3.99
CA TYR A 28 -22.46 3.46 -2.73
C TYR A 28 -21.84 2.08 -2.94
N LYS A 29 -22.44 1.25 -3.80
CA LYS A 29 -21.90 -0.08 -4.12
C LYS A 29 -20.52 0.00 -4.79
N GLN A 30 -20.34 0.94 -5.72
CA GLN A 30 -19.05 1.19 -6.37
C GLN A 30 -17.99 1.61 -5.35
N LEU A 31 -18.27 2.64 -4.55
CA LEU A 31 -17.36 3.12 -3.51
C LEU A 31 -17.02 2.05 -2.48
N SER A 32 -17.99 1.21 -2.09
CA SER A 32 -17.74 0.09 -1.17
C SER A 32 -16.81 -0.95 -1.78
N THR A 33 -16.85 -1.14 -3.10
CA THR A 33 -15.96 -2.08 -3.81
C THR A 33 -14.55 -1.50 -3.90
N GLU A 34 -14.43 -0.24 -4.30
CA GLU A 34 -13.16 0.49 -4.36
C GLU A 34 -12.47 0.54 -2.99
N LEU A 35 -13.23 0.82 -1.92
CA LEU A 35 -12.71 0.80 -0.55
C LEU A 35 -12.15 -0.59 -0.18
N GLY A 36 -12.85 -1.67 -0.55
CA GLY A 36 -12.36 -3.03 -0.34
C GLY A 36 -11.06 -3.31 -1.07
N GLN A 37 -10.94 -2.88 -2.32
CA GLN A 37 -9.71 -3.03 -3.12
C GLN A 37 -8.54 -2.28 -2.49
N ILE A 38 -8.76 -1.02 -2.08
CA ILE A 38 -7.74 -0.20 -1.43
C ILE A 38 -7.26 -0.83 -0.10
N ILE A 39 -8.17 -1.44 0.66
CA ILE A 39 -7.80 -2.15 1.89
C ILE A 39 -6.86 -3.32 1.58
N PHE A 40 -7.19 -4.16 0.60
CA PHE A 40 -6.33 -5.28 0.19
C PHE A 40 -4.96 -4.81 -0.32
N GLU A 41 -4.94 -3.79 -1.18
CA GLU A 41 -3.68 -3.22 -1.68
C GLU A 41 -2.80 -2.69 -0.54
N ASN A 42 -3.40 -2.05 0.47
CA ASN A 42 -2.67 -1.57 1.64
C ASN A 42 -2.10 -2.72 2.47
N GLU A 43 -2.87 -3.78 2.71
CA GLU A 43 -2.40 -4.98 3.42
C GLU A 43 -1.20 -5.65 2.70
N ASP A 44 -1.26 -5.73 1.37
CA ASP A 44 -0.17 -6.26 0.54
C ASP A 44 1.09 -5.39 0.63
N LEU A 45 0.94 -4.07 0.54
CA LEU A 45 2.05 -3.12 0.68
C LEU A 45 2.66 -3.16 2.09
N GLU A 46 1.85 -3.30 3.15
CA GLU A 46 2.34 -3.48 4.51
C GLU A 46 3.14 -4.78 4.68
N LEU A 47 2.71 -5.87 4.02
CA LEU A 47 3.43 -7.13 4.01
C LEU A 47 4.79 -6.99 3.29
N GLU A 48 4.80 -6.36 2.11
CA GLU A 48 6.02 -6.11 1.35
C GLU A 48 7.00 -5.22 2.13
N ASN A 49 6.51 -4.15 2.75
CA ASN A 49 7.32 -3.26 3.58
C ASN A 49 7.98 -4.02 4.75
N ARG A 50 7.24 -4.92 5.40
CA ARG A 50 7.80 -5.79 6.46
C ARG A 50 8.88 -6.73 5.93
N LYS A 51 8.72 -7.30 4.73
CA LYS A 51 9.74 -8.16 4.10
C LYS A 51 11.00 -7.36 3.80
N LEU A 52 10.87 -6.21 3.13
CA LEU A 52 11.99 -5.34 2.79
C LEU A 52 12.75 -4.86 4.02
N LYS A 53 12.04 -4.52 5.12
CA LYS A 53 12.70 -4.16 6.39
C LYS A 53 13.57 -5.30 6.94
N LYS A 54 13.10 -6.55 6.89
CA LYS A 54 13.88 -7.71 7.33
C LYS A 54 15.09 -7.96 6.45
N GLU A 55 14.93 -7.80 5.14
CA GLU A 55 16.02 -7.96 4.18
C GLU A 55 17.11 -6.89 4.40
N ILE A 56 16.71 -5.64 4.59
CA ILE A 56 17.64 -4.55 4.95
C ILE A 56 18.42 -4.87 6.22
N GLU A 57 17.77 -5.39 7.26
CA GLU A 57 18.45 -5.74 8.50
C GLU A 57 19.45 -6.88 8.30
N THR A 58 19.06 -7.91 7.55
CA THR A 58 19.95 -9.03 7.20
C THR A 58 21.18 -8.55 6.44
N ILE A 59 20.99 -7.69 5.43
CA ILE A 59 22.10 -7.12 4.64
C ILE A 59 23.01 -6.26 5.53
N LYS A 60 22.45 -5.50 6.47
CA LYS A 60 23.27 -4.72 7.43
C LYS A 60 24.12 -5.62 8.29
N GLU A 61 23.56 -6.69 8.85
CA GLU A 61 24.31 -7.66 9.65
C GLU A 61 25.44 -8.33 8.85
N GLU A 62 25.16 -8.72 7.61
CA GLU A 62 26.17 -9.30 6.71
C GLU A 62 27.27 -8.30 6.37
N ASN A 63 26.92 -7.04 6.10
CA ASN A 63 27.89 -5.99 5.84
C ASN A 63 28.80 -5.73 7.04
N GLU A 64 28.25 -5.69 8.26
CA GLU A 64 29.04 -5.56 9.48
C GLU A 64 29.97 -6.76 9.71
N LYS A 65 29.51 -7.99 9.43
CA LYS A 65 30.37 -9.18 9.47
C LYS A 65 31.53 -9.08 8.47
N LEU A 66 31.24 -8.67 7.23
CA LEU A 66 32.25 -8.51 6.18
C LEU A 66 33.27 -7.41 6.52
N LYS A 67 32.83 -6.29 7.10
CA LYS A 67 33.73 -5.23 7.58
C LYS A 67 34.68 -5.74 8.65
N LYS A 68 34.16 -6.44 9.67
CA LYS A 68 35.00 -7.05 10.72
C LYS A 68 35.99 -8.05 10.15
N PHE A 69 35.53 -8.94 9.27
CA PHE A 69 36.41 -9.89 8.61
C PHE A 69 37.51 -9.20 7.80
N LYS A 70 37.18 -8.12 7.08
CA LYS A 70 38.17 -7.31 6.37
C LYS A 70 39.20 -6.71 7.33
N GLU A 71 38.78 -6.11 8.44
CA GLU A 71 39.67 -5.55 9.46
C GLU A 71 40.60 -6.62 10.08
N GLU A 72 40.08 -7.81 10.36
CA GLU A 72 40.86 -8.97 10.83
C GLU A 72 41.93 -9.39 9.81
N ILE A 73 41.57 -9.47 8.53
CA ILE A 73 42.53 -9.79 7.47
C ILE A 73 43.59 -8.69 7.34
N GLU A 74 43.21 -7.43 7.32
CA GLU A 74 44.13 -6.29 7.20
C GLU A 74 45.08 -6.17 8.40
N SER A 75 44.60 -6.55 9.60
CA SER A 75 45.43 -6.58 10.81
C SER A 75 46.34 -7.81 10.90
N SER A 76 46.09 -8.85 10.11
CA SER A 76 46.88 -10.09 10.10
C SER A 76 48.33 -9.84 9.66
N THR A 77 49.26 -10.55 10.30
CA THR A 77 50.70 -10.45 10.01
C THR A 77 51.01 -10.79 8.54
N GLY A 78 50.33 -11.80 7.98
CA GLY A 78 50.52 -12.21 6.59
C GLY A 78 50.12 -11.13 5.58
N TYR A 79 49.02 -10.41 5.83
CA TYR A 79 48.60 -9.30 4.97
C TYR A 79 49.56 -8.12 5.07
N LYS A 80 49.97 -7.73 6.28
CA LYS A 80 50.95 -6.65 6.51
C LYS A 80 52.29 -6.92 5.84
N ILE A 81 52.80 -8.15 5.93
CA ILE A 81 53.99 -8.60 5.23
C ILE A 81 53.79 -8.46 3.71
N LYS A 82 52.69 -9.00 3.16
CA LYS A 82 52.38 -8.91 1.73
C LYS A 82 52.33 -7.45 1.23
N THR A 83 51.80 -6.52 2.01
CA THR A 83 51.75 -5.10 1.65
C THR A 83 53.12 -4.41 1.71
N MET A 84 54.06 -4.90 2.51
CA MET A 84 55.42 -4.33 2.58
C MET A 84 56.33 -4.77 1.42
N PHE A 85 55.98 -5.84 0.71
CA PHE A 85 56.74 -6.39 -0.42
C PHE A 85 56.09 -6.12 -1.80
N ARG A 86 55.11 -5.21 -1.85
CA ARG A 86 54.53 -4.65 -3.08
C ARG A 86 55.07 -3.25 -3.32
#